data_AF-A0A173KZG4-F1
#
_entry.id   AF-A0A173KZG4-F1
#
_cell.length_a   1.000
_cell.length_b   1.000
_cell.length_c   1.000
_cell.angle_alpha   90.00
_cell.angle_beta   90.00
_cell.angle_gamma   90.00
#
_symmetry.space_group_name_H-M   'P 1'
#
loop_
_entity.id
_entity.type
_entity.pdbx_description
1 polymer ?
#
loop_
_entity_poly.entity_id
_entity_poly.type
_entity_poly.pdbx_seq_one_letter_code
_entity_poly.pdbx_strand_id
1 'polypeptide(L)'
;MSTYADLIVGLQQSAKAFRENTVYDSEGDPLRLIVQADENDAAADAISRLEREKAVLVGLVETAFSIINHTGVAAYLSARNLPLFCTAMDWVGEVSPLLSRTQEPPHAHKDA
;
A
#
# COMPACT_ATOMS: atom_id res chain seq x y z
N MET A 1 10.35 -9.22 5.10
CA MET A 1 9.37 -8.11 5.16
C MET A 1 8.10 -8.67 5.77
N SER A 2 7.69 -8.20 6.95
CA SER A 2 6.42 -8.61 7.56
C SER A 2 5.27 -7.95 6.80
N THR A 3 4.22 -8.72 6.52
CA THR A 3 3.04 -8.22 5.80
C THR A 3 2.13 -7.44 6.75
N TYR A 4 1.27 -6.56 6.22
CA TYR A 4 0.28 -5.86 7.06
C TYR A 4 -0.69 -6.83 7.75
N ALA A 5 -0.96 -7.99 7.14
CA ALA A 5 -1.74 -9.06 7.75
C ALA A 5 -1.10 -9.60 9.04
N ASP A 6 0.23 -9.79 9.04
CA ASP A 6 0.96 -10.21 10.24
C ASP A 6 0.86 -9.15 11.35
N LEU A 7 0.91 -7.87 10.97
CA LEU A 7 0.79 -6.75 11.91
C LEU A 7 -0.62 -6.67 12.53
N ILE A 8 -1.68 -6.85 11.72
CA ILE A 8 -3.07 -6.90 12.21
C ILE A 8 -3.25 -8.04 13.22
N VAL A 9 -2.76 -9.24 12.89
CA VAL A 9 -2.84 -10.40 13.80
C VAL A 9 -2.06 -10.14 15.09
N GLY A 10 -0.86 -9.54 14.98
CA GLY A 10 -0.06 -9.17 16.15
C GLY A 10 -0.79 -8.19 17.08
N LEU A 11 -1.40 -7.13 16.52
CA LEU A 11 -2.15 -6.14 17.29
C LEU A 11 -3.35 -6.76 18.02
N GLN A 12 -4.11 -7.62 17.34
CA GLN A 12 -5.25 -8.31 17.95
C GLN A 12 -4.81 -9.27 19.06
N GLN A 13 -3.69 -9.97 18.88
CA GLN A 13 -3.11 -10.82 19.93
C GLN A 13 -2.66 -10.00 21.14
N SER A 14 -2.04 -8.84 20.92
CA SER A 14 -1.68 -7.92 22.00
C SER A 14 -2.91 -7.36 22.72
N ALA A 15 -3.97 -6.96 22.00
CA ALA A 15 -5.21 -6.50 22.61
C ALA A 15 -5.84 -7.59 23.50
N LYS A 16 -5.88 -8.83 23.01
CA LYS A 16 -6.32 -9.97 23.80
C LYS A 16 -5.47 -10.15 25.06
N ALA A 17 -4.14 -10.13 24.92
CA ALA A 17 -3.22 -10.26 26.05
C ALA A 17 -3.43 -9.18 27.13
N PHE A 18 -3.73 -7.94 26.72
CA PHE A 18 -4.00 -6.84 27.64
C PHE A 18 -5.37 -6.92 28.34
N ARG A 19 -6.37 -7.54 27.72
CA ARG A 19 -7.68 -7.79 28.36
C ARG A 19 -7.63 -8.94 29.34
N GLU A 20 -6.84 -9.97 29.03
CA GLU A 20 -6.82 -11.23 29.80
C GLU A 20 -5.78 -11.23 30.93
N ASN A 21 -4.72 -10.43 30.83
CA ASN A 21 -3.66 -10.39 31.84
C ASN A 21 -3.70 -9.11 32.67
N THR A 22 -3.47 -9.25 33.97
CA THR A 22 -3.25 -8.12 34.88
C THR A 22 -1.75 -7.83 34.91
N VAL A 23 -1.35 -6.66 34.42
CA VAL A 23 0.02 -6.16 34.52
C VAL A 23 0.13 -5.32 35.78
N TYR A 24 1.25 -5.40 36.49
CA TYR A 24 1.50 -4.61 37.69
C TYR A 24 2.60 -3.60 37.40
N ASP A 25 2.50 -2.42 38.00
CA ASP A 25 3.59 -1.44 37.96
C ASP A 25 4.73 -1.83 38.93
N SER A 26 5.75 -0.98 39.03
CA SER A 26 6.89 -1.20 39.93
C SER A 26 6.54 -1.16 41.42
N GLU A 27 5.39 -0.59 41.77
CA GLU A 27 4.90 -0.49 43.15
C GLU A 27 3.98 -1.67 43.51
N GLY A 28 3.61 -2.47 42.51
CA GLY A 28 2.75 -3.65 42.66
C GLY A 28 1.27 -3.35 42.44
N ASP A 29 0.93 -2.16 41.94
CA ASP A 29 -0.45 -1.79 41.66
C ASP A 29 -0.91 -2.32 40.30
N PRO A 30 -2.15 -2.85 40.19
CA PRO A 30 -2.64 -3.42 38.95
C PRO A 30 -2.94 -2.34 37.91
N LEU A 31 -2.20 -2.36 36.80
CA LEU A 31 -2.45 -1.57 35.60
C LEU A 31 -3.52 -2.25 34.74
N ARG A 32 -4.66 -1.57 34.57
CA ARG A 32 -5.69 -2.00 33.61
C ARG A 32 -5.35 -1.47 32.23
N LEU A 33 -4.84 -2.35 31.37
CA LEU A 33 -4.44 -2.03 29.99
C LEU A 33 -5.61 -2.10 28.97
N ILE A 34 -6.84 -1.88 29.44
CA ILE A 34 -8.05 -1.96 28.59
C ILE A 34 -7.99 -0.89 27.50
N VAL A 35 -7.53 0.31 27.83
CA VAL A 35 -7.39 1.40 26.85
C VAL A 35 -6.42 1.02 25.73
N GLN A 36 -5.26 0.45 26.10
CA GLN A 36 -4.26 -0.02 25.13
C GLN A 36 -4.78 -1.19 24.28
N ALA A 37 -5.64 -2.04 24.85
CA ALA A 37 -6.30 -3.10 24.08
C ALA A 37 -7.24 -2.51 23.02
N ASP A 38 -8.05 -1.51 23.39
CA ASP A 38 -8.98 -0.86 22.48
C ASP A 38 -8.25 -0.05 21.41
N GLU A 39 -7.14 0.61 21.75
CA GLU A 39 -6.26 1.28 20.79
C GLU A 39 -5.65 0.31 19.78
N ASN A 40 -5.20 -0.87 20.22
CA ASN A 40 -4.66 -1.90 19.34
C ASN A 40 -5.71 -2.46 18.37
N ASP A 41 -6.93 -2.72 18.86
CA ASP A 41 -8.04 -3.16 18.01
C ASP A 41 -8.40 -2.06 16.99
N ALA A 42 -8.49 -0.80 17.42
CA ALA A 42 -8.76 0.33 16.53
C ALA A 42 -7.67 0.52 15.46
N ALA A 43 -6.39 0.31 15.83
CA ALA A 43 -5.29 0.35 14.89
C ALA A 43 -5.36 -0.80 13.86
N ALA A 44 -5.67 -2.02 14.30
CA ALA A 44 -5.87 -3.18 13.43
C ALA A 44 -7.00 -2.94 12.41
N ASP A 45 -8.11 -2.35 12.87
CA ASP A 45 -9.24 -1.99 12.01
C ASP A 45 -8.87 -0.90 11.00
N ALA A 46 -8.14 0.13 11.43
CA ALA A 46 -7.68 1.21 10.56
C ALA A 46 -6.76 0.70 9.46
N ILE A 47 -5.81 -0.19 9.79
CA ILE A 47 -4.92 -0.82 8.81
C ILE A 47 -5.74 -1.66 7.83
N SER A 48 -6.65 -2.49 8.32
CA SER A 48 -7.53 -3.32 7.48
C SER A 48 -8.41 -2.50 6.53
N ARG A 49 -8.84 -1.31 6.96
CA ARG A 49 -9.57 -0.37 6.09
C ARG A 49 -8.66 0.21 5.02
N LEU A 50 -7.48 0.69 5.39
CA LEU A 50 -6.52 1.28 4.47
C LEU A 50 -6.05 0.28 3.41
N GLU A 51 -5.88 -1.00 3.76
CA GLU A 51 -5.55 -2.04 2.77
C GLU A 51 -6.66 -2.23 1.73
N ARG A 52 -7.93 -2.22 2.16
CA ARG A 52 -9.07 -2.31 1.24
C ARG A 52 -9.15 -1.09 0.33
N GLU A 53 -8.98 0.10 0.87
CA GLU A 53 -8.97 1.35 0.09
C GLU A 53 -7.82 1.38 -0.91
N LYS A 54 -6.62 0.93 -0.51
CA LYS A 54 -5.47 0.78 -1.39
C LYS A 54 -5.76 -0.20 -2.53
N ALA A 55 -6.34 -1.36 -2.24
CA ALA A 55 -6.68 -2.35 -3.26
C ALA A 55 -7.68 -1.78 -4.29
N VAL A 56 -8.69 -1.03 -3.83
CA VAL A 56 -9.65 -0.34 -4.72
C VAL A 56 -8.92 0.69 -5.60
N LEU A 57 -8.06 1.53 -5.02
CA LEU A 57 -7.30 2.53 -5.75
C LEU A 57 -6.38 1.91 -6.81
N VAL A 58 -5.67 0.82 -6.47
CA VAL A 58 -4.83 0.09 -7.43
C VAL A 58 -5.67 -0.45 -8.58
N GLY A 59 -6.81 -1.10 -8.29
CA GLY A 59 -7.70 -1.61 -9.34
C GLY A 59 -8.28 -0.51 -10.24
N LEU A 60 -8.60 0.66 -9.68
CA LEU A 60 -9.05 1.82 -10.47
C LEU A 60 -7.94 2.35 -11.39
N VAL A 61 -6.70 2.41 -10.92
CA VAL A 61 -5.55 2.83 -11.72
C VAL A 61 -5.28 1.84 -12.85
N GLU A 62 -5.31 0.54 -12.58
CA GLU A 62 -5.15 -0.52 -13.59
C GLU A 62 -6.26 -0.47 -14.64
N THR A 63 -7.50 -0.24 -14.19
CA THR A 63 -8.65 -0.08 -15.10
C THR A 63 -8.52 1.17 -15.97
N ALA A 64 -8.13 2.32 -15.38
CA ALA A 64 -7.91 3.55 -16.13
C ALA A 64 -6.79 3.38 -17.17
N PHE A 65 -5.69 2.72 -16.80
CA PHE A 65 -4.60 2.41 -17.73
C PHE A 65 -5.06 1.48 -18.88
N SER A 66 -5.84 0.45 -18.57
CA SER A 66 -6.43 -0.45 -19.57
C SER A 66 -7.35 0.30 -20.54
N ILE A 67 -8.22 1.18 -20.03
CA ILE A 67 -9.11 2.03 -20.86
C ILE A 67 -8.30 2.97 -21.74
N ILE A 68 -7.27 3.64 -21.21
CA ILE A 68 -6.39 4.50 -22.02
C ILE A 68 -5.76 3.71 -23.17
N ASN A 69 -5.26 2.50 -22.90
CA ASN A 69 -4.65 1.63 -23.90
C ASN A 69 -5.66 1.09 -24.93
N HIS A 70 -6.88 0.74 -24.53
CA HIS A 70 -7.89 0.15 -25.42
C HIS A 70 -8.77 1.18 -26.15
N THR A 71 -9.02 2.34 -25.57
CA THR A 71 -9.98 3.34 -26.08
C THR A 71 -9.31 4.55 -26.76
N GLY A 72 -8.04 4.87 -26.43
CA GLY A 72 -7.53 6.23 -26.63
C GLY A 72 -6.33 6.47 -27.54
N VAL A 73 -5.50 5.47 -27.88
CA VAL A 73 -4.24 5.76 -28.60
C VAL A 73 -4.26 5.30 -30.07
N ALA A 74 -4.69 4.07 -30.36
CA ALA A 74 -4.66 3.56 -31.74
C ALA A 74 -5.75 4.16 -32.66
N ALA A 75 -6.92 4.49 -32.10
CA ALA A 75 -8.06 5.01 -32.87
C ALA A 75 -8.16 6.55 -32.90
N TYR A 76 -7.65 7.25 -31.89
CA TYR A 76 -7.68 8.72 -31.82
C TYR A 76 -6.57 9.37 -32.67
N LEU A 77 -5.42 8.70 -32.83
CA LEU A 77 -4.25 9.24 -33.54
C LEU A 77 -4.21 8.88 -35.02
N SER A 78 -4.93 7.85 -35.43
CA SER A 78 -5.17 7.55 -36.85
C SER A 78 -6.16 8.50 -37.51
N ALA A 79 -6.99 9.23 -36.72
CA ALA A 79 -8.13 9.95 -37.26
C ALA A 79 -7.95 11.47 -37.41
N ARG A 80 -7.10 12.20 -36.66
CA ARG A 80 -7.11 13.69 -36.73
C ARG A 80 -5.85 14.54 -36.63
N ASN A 81 -4.65 14.08 -36.28
CA ASN A 81 -3.43 14.92 -36.42
C ASN A 81 -2.14 14.15 -36.10
N LEU A 82 -1.43 13.72 -37.15
CA LEU A 82 -0.12 13.07 -37.09
C LEU A 82 0.96 13.81 -36.27
N PRO A 83 1.03 15.16 -36.22
CA PRO A 83 2.15 15.85 -35.57
C PRO A 83 2.15 15.80 -34.03
N LEU A 84 0.97 15.79 -33.40
CA LEU A 84 0.84 15.79 -31.93
C LEU A 84 1.08 14.40 -31.33
N PHE A 85 0.91 13.33 -32.12
CA PHE A 85 1.18 11.96 -31.69
C PHE A 85 2.66 11.75 -31.37
N CYS A 86 3.53 12.24 -32.25
CA CYS A 86 4.98 12.12 -32.08
C CYS A 86 5.44 12.80 -30.79
N THR A 87 4.91 13.98 -30.48
CA THR A 87 5.27 14.73 -29.25
C THR A 87 4.79 14.03 -27.97
N ALA A 88 3.63 13.37 -28.01
CA ALA A 88 3.14 12.59 -26.87
C ALA A 88 3.95 11.29 -26.66
N MET A 89 4.38 10.63 -27.76
CA MET A 89 5.23 9.44 -27.69
C MET A 89 6.66 9.75 -27.23
N ASP A 90 7.21 10.92 -27.55
CA ASP A 90 8.49 11.39 -27.00
C ASP A 90 8.40 11.58 -25.48
N TRP A 91 7.28 12.11 -24.97
CA TRP A 91 7.05 12.26 -23.53
C TRP A 91 6.89 10.90 -22.83
N VAL A 92 6.20 9.93 -23.45
CA VAL A 92 6.11 8.56 -22.92
C VAL A 92 7.49 7.87 -22.91
N GLY A 93 8.33 8.13 -23.92
CA GLY A 93 9.73 7.69 -23.97
C GLY A 93 10.62 8.30 -22.88
N GLU A 94 10.35 9.54 -22.46
CA GLU A 94 11.05 10.21 -21.35
C GLU A 94 10.57 9.76 -19.96
N VAL A 95 9.29 9.39 -19.81
CA VAL A 95 8.70 8.97 -18.53
C VAL A 95 8.90 7.47 -18.26
N SER A 96 9.03 6.63 -19.29
CA SER A 96 9.29 5.19 -19.16
C SER A 96 10.56 4.83 -18.34
N PRO A 97 11.72 5.49 -18.52
CA PRO A 97 12.90 5.25 -17.70
C PRO A 97 12.76 5.68 -16.24
N LEU A 98 11.89 6.68 -15.97
CA LEU A 98 11.65 7.19 -14.62
C LEU A 98 10.77 6.24 -13.80
N LEU A 99 9.83 5.54 -14.45
CA LEU A 99 9.02 4.49 -13.82
C LEU A 99 9.83 3.21 -13.58
N SER A 100 10.80 2.90 -14.44
CA SER A 100 11.70 1.75 -14.26
C SER A 100 12.73 1.95 -13.14
N ARG A 101 13.10 3.20 -12.80
CA ARG A 101 14.06 3.50 -11.71
C ARG A 101 13.47 3.39 -10.30
N THR A 102 12.15 3.44 -10.15
CA THR A 102 11.48 3.26 -8.85
C THR A 102 11.28 1.79 -8.46
N GLN A 103 11.76 0.85 -9.27
CA GLN A 103 11.59 -0.59 -9.10
C GLN A 103 12.93 -1.32 -8.92
N GLU A 104 13.91 -0.71 -8.26
CA GLU A 104 15.05 -1.46 -7.72
C GLU A 104 14.69 -2.04 -6.34
N PRO A 105 14.63 -3.37 -6.16
CA PRO A 105 14.59 -3.97 -4.84
C PRO A 105 15.94 -3.72 -4.13
N PRO A 106 15.96 -3.54 -2.80
CA PRO A 106 17.22 -3.42 -2.07
C PRO A 106 18.03 -4.71 -2.25
N HIS A 107 19.12 -4.63 -3.00
CA HIS A 107 20.07 -5.72 -3.16
C HIS A 107 20.59 -6.13 -1.78
N ALA A 108 20.31 -7.39 -1.43
CA ALA A 108 20.91 -8.06 -0.30
C ALA A 108 22.44 -8.12 -0.49
N HIS A 109 23.17 -7.42 0.38
CA HIS A 109 24.60 -7.65 0.56
C HIS A 109 24.73 -8.96 1.35
N LYS A 110 25.15 -10.04 0.68
CA LYS A 110 25.75 -11.21 1.33
C LYS A 110 27.23 -11.22 0.98
N ASP A 111 28.01 -11.15 2.05
CA ASP A 111 29.37 -11.62 2.29
C ASP A 111 30.06 -12.40 1.14
N ALA A 112 31.25 -11.91 0.80
CA ALA A 112 32.40 -12.71 0.39
C ALA A 112 33.66 -12.06 0.97
#